data_AF-A0A2D4N6R1-F1
#
_entry.id   AF-A0A2D4N6R1-F1
#
_cell.length_a   1.000
_cell.length_b   1.000
_cell.length_c   1.000
_cell.angle_alpha   90.00
_cell.angle_beta   90.00
_cell.angle_gamma   90.00
#
_symmetry.space_group_name_H-M   'P 1'
#
loop_
_entity.id
_entity.type
_entity.pdbx_description
1 polymer ?
#
loop_
_entity_poly.entity_id
_entity_poly.type
_entity_poly.pdbx_seq_one_letter_code
_entity_poly.pdbx_strand_id
1 'polypeptide(L)'
;MKPVLTEEAAALIAQEYSSLRSQEQITSDNARTSPITARTLETLIRLSTAHAKARMSKIIEKQDAKAAVELVQFAYFKKVLEKEKKRKKQAEEDPEEETDGEMSQEREEKQKKRRKTDSSGQSPTEGETYDPYDFSDTEAEMPAIQAHPSKIPEASSTDEITSKLSESRLKTFKAALLEVFRVAHAQSVNLKSLLESINRDNPTPFSSAEVKAALEQMQEDNQIMMSDDIIFLI
;
A
#
# COMPACT_ATOMS: atom_id res chain seq x y z
N MET A 1 -6.19 -4.48 38.74
CA MET A 1 -5.22 -3.38 38.96
C MET A 1 -5.63 -2.15 38.17
N LYS A 2 -5.35 -0.95 38.70
CA LYS A 2 -5.54 0.35 38.04
C LYS A 2 -4.16 1.01 37.89
N PRO A 3 -3.44 0.79 36.78
CA PRO A 3 -2.11 1.37 36.62
C PRO A 3 -2.19 2.87 36.38
N VAL A 4 -1.18 3.60 36.83
CA VAL A 4 -1.10 5.06 36.73
C VAL A 4 -0.14 5.44 35.60
N LEU A 5 -0.53 6.45 34.81
CA LEU A 5 0.27 6.97 33.71
C LEU A 5 1.45 7.80 34.25
N THR A 6 2.67 7.49 33.82
CA THR A 6 3.84 8.31 34.11
C THR A 6 3.88 9.55 33.21
N GLU A 7 4.51 10.61 33.70
CA GLU A 7 4.67 11.84 32.93
C GLU A 7 5.46 11.63 31.64
N GLU A 8 6.51 10.79 31.68
CA GLU A 8 7.29 10.44 30.50
C GLU A 8 6.47 9.72 29.42
N ALA A 9 5.60 8.78 29.83
CA ALA A 9 4.71 8.08 28.90
C ALA A 9 3.63 9.01 28.35
N ALA A 10 3.08 9.90 29.19
CA ALA A 10 2.09 10.89 28.77
C ALA A 10 2.67 11.86 27.72
N ALA A 11 3.89 12.37 27.95
CA ALA A 11 4.57 13.24 27.02
C ALA A 11 4.82 12.57 25.67
N LEU A 12 5.26 11.30 25.67
CA LEU A 12 5.47 10.53 24.45
C LEU A 12 4.17 10.32 23.67
N ILE A 13 3.08 9.93 24.34
CA ILE A 13 1.77 9.75 23.70
C ILE A 13 1.26 11.06 23.08
N ALA A 14 1.40 12.18 23.79
CA ALA A 14 0.97 13.49 23.30
C ALA A 14 1.77 13.94 22.06
N GLN A 15 3.10 13.75 22.09
CA GLN A 15 3.97 14.06 20.97
C GLN A 15 3.63 13.21 19.73
N GLU A 16 3.47 11.90 19.91
CA GLU A 16 3.14 10.97 18.82
C GLU A 16 1.75 11.26 18.24
N TYR A 17 0.76 11.58 19.07
CA TYR A 17 -0.55 11.99 18.59
C TYR A 17 -0.48 13.29 17.75
N SER A 18 0.29 14.28 18.20
CA SER A 18 0.49 15.52 17.44
C SER A 18 1.18 15.25 16.09
N SER A 19 2.18 14.36 16.07
CA SER A 19 2.91 13.94 14.86
C SER A 19 2.01 13.18 13.88
N LEU A 20 1.22 12.23 14.39
CA LEU A 20 0.24 11.47 13.60
C LEU A 20 -0.77 12.38 12.89
N ARG A 21 -1.23 13.41 13.60
CA ARG A 21 -2.22 14.37 13.08
C ARG A 21 -1.63 15.37 12.09
N SER A 22 -0.37 15.80 12.26
CA SER A 22 0.29 16.64 11.25
C SER A 22 0.59 15.85 9.98
N GLN A 23 1.00 14.58 10.09
CA GLN A 23 1.13 13.68 8.94
C GLN A 23 -0.21 13.40 8.25
N GLU A 24 -1.35 13.45 8.97
CA GLU A 24 -2.67 13.38 8.35
C GLU A 24 -2.91 14.46 7.31
N GLN A 25 -2.58 15.71 7.63
CA GLN A 25 -2.83 16.84 6.74
C GLN A 25 -1.91 16.87 5.52
N ILE A 26 -0.70 16.31 5.65
CA ILE A 26 0.33 16.38 4.59
C ILE A 26 0.19 15.22 3.59
N THR A 27 -0.31 14.06 4.03
CA THR A 27 -0.42 12.86 3.18
C THR A 27 -1.88 12.49 2.93
N SER A 28 -2.54 13.33 2.14
CA SER A 28 -3.91 13.10 1.62
C SER A 28 -4.00 11.94 0.63
N ASP A 29 -2.88 11.57 -0.03
CA ASP A 29 -2.86 10.51 -1.08
C ASP A 29 -2.58 9.09 -0.57
N ASN A 30 -2.22 8.93 0.71
CA ASN A 30 -2.07 7.59 1.26
C ASN A 30 -3.46 7.05 1.60
N ALA A 31 -3.90 5.99 0.91
CA ALA A 31 -5.12 5.26 1.20
C ALA A 31 -5.13 4.79 2.67
N ARG A 32 -5.77 5.58 3.55
CA ARG A 32 -5.97 5.26 4.95
C ARG A 32 -7.35 4.63 5.13
N THR A 33 -7.43 3.71 6.07
CA THR A 33 -8.67 3.00 6.41
C THR A 33 -9.53 3.77 7.43
N SER A 34 -8.99 4.79 8.10
CA SER A 34 -9.72 5.56 9.13
C SER A 34 -9.09 6.94 9.38
N PRO A 35 -9.89 7.97 9.75
CA PRO A 35 -9.41 9.31 10.09
C PRO A 35 -8.85 9.40 11.52
N ILE A 36 -7.89 10.30 11.74
CA ILE A 36 -7.26 10.54 13.05
C ILE A 36 -8.03 11.63 13.80
N THR A 37 -8.75 11.22 14.85
CA THR A 37 -9.56 12.13 15.71
C THR A 37 -9.04 12.13 17.14
N ALA A 38 -9.61 12.97 18.01
CA ALA A 38 -9.29 12.96 19.45
C ALA A 38 -9.51 11.58 20.11
N ARG A 39 -10.39 10.74 19.54
CA ARG A 39 -10.59 9.35 19.98
C ARG A 39 -9.30 8.53 19.93
N THR A 40 -8.40 8.82 19.00
CA THR A 40 -7.14 8.07 18.85
C THR A 40 -6.21 8.28 20.05
N LEU A 41 -6.22 9.48 20.66
CA LEU A 41 -5.47 9.75 21.89
C LEU A 41 -5.98 8.89 23.04
N GLU A 42 -7.30 8.77 23.20
CA GLU A 42 -7.88 7.85 24.17
C GLU A 42 -7.49 6.40 23.89
N THR A 43 -7.50 5.99 22.62
CA THR A 43 -7.09 4.64 22.22
C THR A 43 -5.63 4.36 22.58
N LEU A 44 -4.72 5.30 22.33
CA LEU A 44 -3.31 5.17 22.75
C LEU A 44 -3.19 4.96 24.26
N ILE A 45 -3.88 5.78 25.06
CA ILE A 45 -3.89 5.64 26.53
C ILE A 45 -4.46 4.28 26.95
N ARG A 46 -5.56 3.83 26.34
CA ARG A 46 -6.19 2.53 26.64
C ARG A 46 -5.28 1.36 26.28
N LEU A 47 -4.60 1.41 25.14
CA LEU A 47 -3.64 0.38 24.72
C LEU A 47 -2.42 0.32 25.66
N SER A 48 -1.82 1.46 26.00
CA SER A 48 -0.71 1.50 26.96
C SER A 48 -1.14 1.01 28.35
N THR A 49 -2.35 1.37 28.78
CA THR A 49 -2.94 0.86 30.04
C THR A 49 -3.14 -0.66 29.99
N ALA A 50 -3.61 -1.19 28.86
CA ALA A 50 -3.78 -2.64 28.65
C ALA A 50 -2.43 -3.37 28.65
N HIS A 51 -1.41 -2.80 28.03
CA HIS A 51 -0.06 -3.37 28.00
C HIS A 51 0.56 -3.43 29.41
N ALA A 52 0.43 -2.35 30.20
CA ALA A 52 0.86 -2.35 31.60
C ALA A 52 0.11 -3.40 32.44
N LYS A 53 -1.21 -3.56 32.21
CA LYS A 53 -2.03 -4.61 32.85
C LYS A 53 -1.57 -6.02 32.48
N ALA A 54 -1.22 -6.26 31.22
CA ALA A 54 -0.72 -7.57 30.76
C ALA A 54 0.59 -7.95 31.46
N ARG A 55 1.46 -6.97 31.75
CA ARG A 55 2.68 -7.15 32.55
C ARG A 55 2.44 -7.20 34.07
N MET A 56 1.18 -7.05 34.52
CA MET A 56 0.83 -6.87 35.93
C MET A 56 1.54 -5.68 36.61
N SER A 57 1.91 -4.65 35.84
CA SER A 57 2.50 -3.43 36.38
C SER A 57 1.42 -2.48 36.90
N LYS A 58 1.73 -1.77 38.00
CA LYS A 58 0.91 -0.66 38.52
C LYS A 58 1.25 0.68 37.86
N ILE A 59 2.27 0.71 37.01
CA ILE A 59 2.81 1.93 36.41
C ILE A 59 2.89 1.71 34.90
N ILE A 60 2.40 2.68 34.13
CA ILE A 60 2.52 2.70 32.68
C ILE A 60 3.85 3.37 32.35
N GLU A 61 4.79 2.60 31.81
CA GLU A 61 6.13 3.05 31.46
C GLU A 61 6.20 3.51 29.99
N LYS A 62 7.30 4.18 29.64
CA LYS A 62 7.58 4.61 28.27
C LYS A 62 7.55 3.45 27.26
N GLN A 63 7.91 2.24 27.68
CA GLN A 63 7.88 1.05 26.83
C GLN A 63 6.45 0.68 26.41
N ASP A 64 5.49 0.83 27.33
CA ASP A 64 4.07 0.57 27.09
C ASP A 64 3.47 1.58 26.09
N ALA A 65 3.92 2.84 26.15
CA ALA A 65 3.57 3.88 25.19
C ALA A 65 4.11 3.57 23.78
N LYS A 66 5.38 3.19 23.68
CA LYS A 66 6.00 2.84 22.38
C LYS A 66 5.30 1.67 21.70
N ALA A 67 5.01 0.59 22.43
CA ALA A 67 4.31 -0.57 21.90
C ALA A 67 2.91 -0.21 21.36
N ALA A 68 2.17 0.65 22.08
CA ALA A 68 0.87 1.14 21.63
C ALA A 68 0.97 1.98 20.35
N VAL A 69 1.97 2.87 20.26
CA VAL A 69 2.22 3.71 19.09
C VAL A 69 2.57 2.86 17.86
N GLU A 70 3.45 1.86 18.01
CA GLU A 70 3.79 0.92 16.93
C GLU A 70 2.55 0.22 16.38
N LEU A 71 1.67 -0.25 17.27
CA LEU A 71 0.45 -0.95 16.89
C LEU A 71 -0.54 -0.04 16.15
N VAL A 72 -0.69 1.21 16.61
CA VAL A 72 -1.54 2.22 15.98
C VAL A 72 -0.98 2.62 14.61
N GLN A 73 0.33 2.91 14.52
CA GLN A 73 0.97 3.26 13.25
C GLN A 73 0.83 2.13 12.20
N PHE A 74 1.00 0.87 12.64
CA PHE A 74 0.77 -0.28 11.76
C PHE A 74 -0.69 -0.35 11.28
N ALA A 75 -1.67 -0.12 12.16
CA ALA A 75 -3.08 -0.16 11.81
C ALA A 75 -3.49 0.93 10.81
N TYR A 76 -2.96 2.15 10.95
CA TYR A 76 -3.30 3.27 10.07
C TYR A 76 -2.55 3.26 8.74
N PHE A 77 -1.25 2.99 8.76
CA PHE A 77 -0.38 3.16 7.58
C PHE A 77 0.00 1.85 6.91
N LYS A 78 -0.35 0.68 7.48
CA LYS A 78 0.18 -0.63 7.09
C LYS A 78 1.71 -0.66 7.01
N LYS A 79 2.39 0.31 7.62
CA LYS A 79 3.84 0.44 7.59
C LYS A 79 4.38 -0.45 8.69
N VAL A 80 4.89 -1.62 8.31
CA VAL A 80 5.69 -2.44 9.22
C VAL A 80 6.99 -1.68 9.45
N LEU A 81 7.14 -1.08 10.65
CA LEU A 81 8.45 -0.62 11.08
C LEU A 81 9.34 -1.87 11.18
N GLU A 82 10.32 -1.99 10.28
CA GLU A 82 11.30 -3.06 10.38
C GLU A 82 12.02 -2.92 11.71
N LYS A 83 11.80 -3.87 12.62
CA LYS A 83 12.51 -3.90 13.90
C LYS A 83 14.00 -3.97 13.60
N GLU A 84 14.76 -3.01 14.11
CA GLU A 84 16.22 -3.01 13.99
C GLU A 84 16.76 -4.34 14.54
N LYS A 85 17.23 -5.21 13.65
CA LYS A 85 17.91 -6.44 14.03
C LYS A 85 19.19 -6.02 14.75
N LYS A 86 19.19 -6.15 16.08
CA LYS A 86 20.43 -6.07 16.86
C LYS A 86 21.40 -7.10 16.28
N ARG A 87 22.41 -6.62 15.53
CA ARG A 87 23.51 -7.44 15.05
C ARG A 87 24.11 -8.13 16.27
N LYS A 88 23.97 -9.46 16.32
CA LYS A 88 24.61 -10.31 17.31
C LYS A 88 26.11 -10.05 17.16
N LYS A 89 26.71 -9.33 18.13
CA LYS A 89 28.15 -9.18 18.22
C LYS A 89 28.70 -10.61 18.29
N GLN A 90 29.47 -10.99 17.27
CA GLN A 90 30.26 -12.23 17.29
C GLN A 90 31.14 -12.16 18.54
N ALA A 91 30.92 -13.10 19.46
CA ALA A 91 31.91 -13.42 20.46
C ALA A 91 33.04 -14.13 19.72
N GLU A 92 34.23 -13.54 19.72
CA GLU A 92 35.45 -14.30 19.47
C GLU A 92 35.63 -15.29 20.62
N GLU A 93 35.78 -16.56 20.26
CA GLU A 93 36.20 -17.64 21.15
C GLU A 93 37.72 -17.56 21.34
N ASP A 94 38.16 -17.64 22.59
CA ASP A 94 39.52 -18.06 22.98
C ASP A 94 39.34 -19.31 23.88
N PRO A 95 40.08 -20.41 23.68
CA PRO A 95 39.71 -21.72 24.23
C PRO A 95 40.42 -22.06 25.55
N GLU A 96 39.82 -23.06 26.21
CA GLU A 96 40.38 -23.97 27.24
C GLU A 96 40.12 -23.64 28.73
N GLU A 97 39.26 -24.43 29.36
CA GLU A 97 39.67 -25.50 30.29
C GLU A 97 38.46 -26.39 30.67
N GLU A 98 38.72 -27.70 30.76
CA GLU A 98 37.76 -28.77 31.05
C GLU A 98 37.20 -28.73 32.49
N THR A 99 35.95 -29.17 32.69
CA THR A 99 35.61 -30.41 33.45
C THR A 99 34.11 -30.53 33.77
N ASP A 100 33.51 -31.58 33.20
CA ASP A 100 32.58 -32.57 33.76
C ASP A 100 31.13 -32.24 34.21
N GLY A 101 30.17 -33.06 33.75
CA GLY A 101 28.83 -33.18 34.34
C GLY A 101 27.61 -33.37 33.41
N GLU A 102 27.51 -34.55 32.79
CA GLU A 102 26.36 -35.28 32.22
C GLU A 102 24.93 -34.67 32.21
N MET A 103 24.25 -34.69 31.04
CA MET A 103 23.20 -35.69 30.68
C MET A 103 22.26 -35.20 29.55
N SER A 104 22.46 -35.77 28.36
CA SER A 104 21.49 -36.42 27.46
C SER A 104 20.09 -35.80 27.22
N GLN A 105 19.83 -35.30 26.00
CA GLN A 105 19.10 -36.05 24.96
C GLN A 105 18.97 -35.23 23.66
N GLU A 106 19.71 -35.66 22.64
CA GLU A 106 19.52 -35.32 21.24
C GLU A 106 18.24 -36.00 20.68
N ARG A 107 17.62 -35.36 19.68
CA ARG A 107 17.65 -35.87 18.29
C ARG A 107 16.98 -34.90 17.30
N GLU A 108 17.85 -34.20 16.58
CA GLU A 108 17.86 -33.98 15.12
C GLU A 108 17.33 -35.17 14.29
N GLU A 109 16.95 -35.12 13.01
CA GLU A 109 16.57 -34.11 12.00
C GLU A 109 16.24 -34.95 10.73
N LYS A 110 15.68 -34.29 9.70
CA LYS A 110 15.87 -34.55 8.25
C LYS A 110 15.12 -35.69 7.50
N GLN A 111 14.28 -35.22 6.57
CA GLN A 111 14.30 -35.46 5.10
C GLN A 111 14.01 -36.87 4.52
N LYS A 112 12.95 -37.01 3.68
CA LYS A 112 13.00 -36.90 2.20
C LYS A 112 11.75 -37.49 1.49
N LYS A 113 11.44 -36.83 0.35
CA LYS A 113 10.94 -37.34 -0.95
C LYS A 113 9.42 -37.49 -1.22
N ARG A 114 9.03 -36.65 -2.19
CA ARG A 114 7.89 -36.68 -3.10
C ARG A 114 7.72 -38.05 -3.80
N ARG A 115 6.48 -38.50 -3.94
CA ARG A 115 6.01 -39.26 -5.11
C ARG A 115 4.60 -38.78 -5.48
N LYS A 116 4.44 -38.54 -6.78
CA LYS A 116 3.23 -38.16 -7.49
C LYS A 116 2.58 -39.48 -7.94
N THR A 117 1.30 -39.70 -7.67
CA THR A 117 0.47 -40.67 -8.39
C THR A 117 -0.92 -40.10 -8.57
N ASP A 118 -1.33 -40.16 -9.83
CA ASP A 118 -2.58 -39.79 -10.44
C ASP A 118 -3.62 -40.90 -10.21
N SER A 119 -4.90 -40.51 -10.05
CA SER A 119 -6.09 -41.14 -10.67
C SER A 119 -7.34 -41.04 -9.78
N SER A 120 -8.29 -40.22 -10.24
CA SER A 120 -9.72 -40.50 -10.41
C SER A 120 -10.40 -41.64 -9.64
N GLY A 121 -11.58 -41.35 -9.08
CA GLY A 121 -12.72 -42.29 -9.09
C GLY A 121 -13.54 -42.45 -7.81
N GLN A 122 -14.51 -41.56 -7.61
CA GLN A 122 -15.94 -41.86 -7.39
C GLN A 122 -16.39 -42.80 -6.24
N SER A 123 -17.03 -42.18 -5.24
CA SER A 123 -18.18 -42.55 -4.36
C SER A 123 -18.43 -44.01 -3.91
N PRO A 124 -18.95 -44.17 -2.68
CA PRO A 124 -20.40 -44.35 -2.55
C PRO A 124 -21.07 -43.47 -1.49
N THR A 125 -22.36 -43.30 -1.74
CA THR A 125 -23.43 -42.53 -1.08
C THR A 125 -23.69 -42.88 0.39
N GLU A 126 -24.05 -41.88 1.20
CA GLU A 126 -25.31 -41.77 2.00
C GLU A 126 -25.17 -40.70 3.11
N GLY A 127 -26.12 -39.76 3.17
CA GLY A 127 -26.26 -38.81 4.29
C GLY A 127 -26.37 -37.35 3.85
N GLU A 128 -27.55 -36.93 3.41
CA GLU A 128 -27.88 -35.53 3.08
C GLU A 128 -27.73 -34.63 4.31
N THR A 129 -26.58 -33.96 4.44
CA THR A 129 -26.42 -32.76 5.25
C THR A 129 -26.58 -31.58 4.32
N TYR A 130 -27.74 -30.93 4.34
CA TYR A 130 -27.96 -29.68 3.62
C TYR A 130 -27.11 -28.59 4.28
N ASP A 131 -26.02 -28.18 3.63
CA ASP A 131 -25.21 -27.02 4.02
C ASP A 131 -25.76 -25.77 3.32
N PRO A 132 -26.36 -24.81 4.05
CA PRO A 132 -26.91 -23.58 3.49
C PRO A 132 -25.87 -22.62 2.87
N TYR A 133 -24.58 -22.95 2.88
CA TYR A 133 -23.49 -22.12 2.35
C TYR A 133 -22.62 -22.80 1.26
N ASP A 134 -23.10 -23.87 0.62
CA ASP A 134 -22.47 -24.41 -0.60
C ASP A 134 -22.90 -23.62 -1.84
N PHE A 135 -22.05 -22.71 -2.30
CA PHE A 135 -22.25 -21.89 -3.52
C PHE A 135 -21.53 -22.47 -4.75
N SER A 136 -21.19 -23.76 -4.76
CA SER A 136 -20.51 -24.39 -5.90
C SER A 136 -21.41 -24.55 -7.15
N ASP A 137 -22.71 -24.27 -7.04
CA ASP A 137 -23.69 -24.37 -8.12
C ASP A 137 -24.23 -22.99 -8.60
N THR A 138 -23.52 -21.89 -8.32
CA THR A 138 -23.97 -20.51 -8.64
C THR A 138 -23.05 -19.73 -9.58
N GLU A 139 -22.20 -20.40 -10.37
CA GLU A 139 -21.46 -19.77 -11.48
C GLU A 139 -22.10 -19.99 -12.87
N ALA A 140 -23.29 -20.61 -12.94
CA ALA A 140 -23.92 -21.00 -14.20
C ALA A 140 -25.30 -20.37 -14.43
N GLU A 141 -25.54 -19.12 -14.06
CA GLU A 141 -26.69 -18.37 -14.61
C GLU A 141 -26.51 -16.84 -14.45
N MET A 142 -25.81 -16.24 -15.40
CA MET A 142 -25.93 -14.81 -15.71
C MET A 142 -26.38 -14.65 -17.17
N PRO A 143 -27.43 -13.87 -17.46
CA PRO A 143 -27.88 -13.67 -18.84
C PRO A 143 -26.87 -12.81 -19.60
N ALA A 144 -26.35 -13.36 -20.68
CA ALA A 144 -25.44 -12.67 -21.61
C ALA A 144 -26.18 -11.50 -22.29
N ILE A 145 -25.81 -10.27 -21.94
CA ILE A 145 -26.16 -9.08 -22.72
C ILE A 145 -25.29 -9.11 -23.99
N GLN A 146 -25.92 -9.41 -25.12
CA GLN A 146 -25.30 -9.35 -26.44
C GLN A 146 -24.99 -7.88 -26.79
N ALA A 147 -23.73 -7.48 -26.62
CA ALA A 147 -23.19 -6.29 -27.26
C ALA A 147 -22.56 -6.72 -28.60
N HIS A 148 -23.16 -6.25 -29.69
CA HIS A 148 -22.67 -6.47 -31.05
C HIS A 148 -21.22 -5.98 -31.21
N PRO A 149 -20.28 -6.83 -31.68
CA PRO A 149 -19.04 -6.35 -32.26
C PRO A 149 -19.33 -6.02 -33.74
N SER A 150 -19.52 -4.74 -34.06
CA SER A 150 -19.48 -4.30 -35.46
C SER A 150 -18.04 -4.39 -35.96
N LYS A 151 -17.69 -5.55 -36.53
CA LYS A 151 -16.62 -5.66 -37.53
C LYS A 151 -17.25 -5.53 -38.92
N ILE A 152 -16.81 -4.54 -39.68
CA ILE A 152 -16.71 -4.65 -41.14
C ILE A 152 -15.23 -4.38 -41.49
N PRO A 153 -14.62 -5.17 -42.40
CA PRO A 153 -13.18 -5.23 -42.57
C PRO A 153 -12.69 -4.59 -43.89
N GLU A 154 -11.35 -4.61 -44.04
CA GLU A 154 -10.53 -4.43 -45.26
C GLU A 154 -10.39 -3.00 -45.81
N ALA A 155 -9.26 -2.54 -46.32
CA ALA A 155 -7.86 -2.95 -46.30
C ALA A 155 -7.12 -1.83 -47.04
N SER A 156 -6.03 -1.30 -46.48
CA SER A 156 -4.85 -0.88 -47.25
C SER A 156 -3.81 -0.32 -46.30
N SER A 157 -2.71 -1.04 -46.22
CA SER A 157 -1.34 -0.53 -46.09
C SER A 157 -1.19 0.99 -46.20
N THR A 158 -0.47 1.56 -45.24
CA THR A 158 0.83 2.25 -45.44
C THR A 158 1.03 3.27 -44.32
N ASP A 159 2.26 3.28 -43.81
CA ASP A 159 2.88 4.25 -42.89
C ASP A 159 2.70 4.06 -41.37
N GLU A 160 3.62 3.26 -40.84
CA GLU A 160 4.30 3.51 -39.58
C GLU A 160 4.71 4.99 -39.43
N ILE A 161 3.93 5.77 -38.69
CA ILE A 161 4.47 6.86 -37.84
C ILE A 161 3.62 6.91 -36.57
N THR A 162 3.78 5.91 -35.70
CA THR A 162 3.37 6.06 -34.31
C THR A 162 4.36 7.01 -33.66
N SER A 163 3.97 8.28 -33.52
CA SER A 163 4.72 9.29 -32.77
C SER A 163 4.65 8.97 -31.28
N LYS A 164 5.31 7.87 -30.87
CA LYS A 164 5.67 7.62 -29.49
C LYS A 164 6.59 8.77 -29.08
N LEU A 165 6.05 9.69 -28.30
CA LEU A 165 6.85 10.74 -27.67
C LEU A 165 7.99 10.07 -26.91
N SER A 166 9.21 10.56 -27.10
CA SER A 166 10.35 10.04 -26.37
C SER A 166 10.14 10.22 -24.87
N GLU A 167 10.57 9.26 -24.06
CA GLU A 167 10.39 9.31 -22.60
C GLU A 167 10.98 10.58 -21.97
N SER A 168 12.06 11.11 -22.56
CA SER A 168 12.65 12.40 -22.15
C SER A 168 11.73 13.59 -22.42
N ARG A 169 11.03 13.58 -23.55
CA ARG A 169 10.05 14.61 -23.93
C ARG A 169 8.82 14.56 -23.04
N LEU A 170 8.36 13.34 -22.70
CA LEU A 170 7.25 13.11 -21.78
C LEU A 170 7.56 13.57 -20.35
N LYS A 171 8.79 13.33 -19.85
CA LYS A 171 9.25 13.87 -18.55
C LYS A 171 9.25 15.39 -18.52
N THR A 172 9.69 16.03 -19.61
CA THR A 172 9.67 17.49 -19.75
C THR A 172 8.23 18.02 -19.74
N PHE A 173 7.33 17.35 -20.45
CA PHE A 173 5.90 17.67 -20.44
C PHE A 173 5.28 17.52 -19.05
N LYS A 174 5.58 16.42 -18.32
CA LYS A 174 5.11 16.20 -16.94
C LYS A 174 5.55 17.32 -15.99
N ALA A 175 6.82 17.74 -16.06
CA ALA A 175 7.33 18.83 -15.25
C ALA A 175 6.64 20.16 -15.55
N ALA A 176 6.45 20.48 -16.84
CA ALA A 176 5.74 21.68 -17.26
C ALA A 176 4.26 21.66 -16.87
N LEU A 177 3.58 20.52 -17.03
CA LEU A 177 2.20 20.31 -16.60
C LEU A 177 2.05 20.61 -15.10
N LEU A 178 2.87 19.97 -14.26
CA LEU A 178 2.83 20.18 -12.82
C LEU A 178 3.08 21.64 -12.43
N GLU A 179 4.01 22.32 -13.09
CA GLU A 179 4.27 23.74 -12.83
C GLU A 179 3.06 24.62 -13.16
N VAL A 180 2.36 24.35 -14.27
CA VAL A 180 1.12 25.07 -14.60
C VAL A 180 0.05 24.88 -13.54
N PHE A 181 -0.13 23.66 -13.01
CA PHE A 181 -1.07 23.39 -11.92
C PHE A 181 -0.65 24.10 -10.62
N ARG A 182 0.66 24.17 -10.32
CA ARG A 182 1.18 24.90 -9.14
C ARG A 182 0.94 26.39 -9.24
N VAL A 183 1.21 27.01 -10.39
CA VAL A 183 1.02 28.44 -10.63
C VAL A 183 -0.47 28.80 -10.64
N ALA A 184 -1.30 27.98 -11.29
CA ALA A 184 -2.75 28.18 -11.33
C ALA A 184 -3.43 27.93 -9.98
N HIS A 185 -2.77 27.23 -9.04
CA HIS A 185 -3.34 26.76 -7.78
C HIS A 185 -4.71 26.07 -7.95
N ALA A 186 -4.92 25.43 -9.09
CA ALA A 186 -6.19 24.82 -9.46
C ALA A 186 -6.00 23.31 -9.60
N GLN A 187 -7.00 22.54 -9.17
CA GLN A 187 -7.03 21.08 -9.36
C GLN A 187 -7.54 20.68 -10.74
N SER A 188 -7.94 21.64 -11.56
CA SER A 188 -8.37 21.44 -12.94
C SER A 188 -7.88 22.56 -13.85
N VAL A 189 -7.49 22.19 -15.06
CA VAL A 189 -7.01 23.13 -16.09
C VAL A 189 -7.63 22.75 -17.44
N ASN A 190 -8.05 23.76 -18.21
CA ASN A 190 -8.56 23.55 -19.56
C ASN A 190 -7.40 23.24 -20.53
N LEU A 191 -7.59 22.29 -21.44
CA LEU A 191 -6.62 21.88 -22.46
C LEU A 191 -6.05 23.07 -23.26
N LYS A 192 -6.90 24.05 -23.60
CA LYS A 192 -6.47 25.24 -24.36
C LYS A 192 -5.53 26.13 -23.55
N SER A 193 -5.89 26.39 -22.30
CA SER A 193 -5.06 27.16 -21.36
C SER A 193 -3.75 26.44 -21.06
N LEU A 194 -3.79 25.11 -21.02
CA LEU A 194 -2.61 24.29 -20.81
C LEU A 194 -1.64 24.39 -22.00
N LEU A 195 -2.15 24.23 -23.22
CA LEU A 195 -1.34 24.34 -24.44
C LEU A 195 -0.64 25.70 -24.55
N GLU A 196 -1.34 26.78 -24.22
CA GLU A 196 -0.78 28.13 -24.24
C GLU A 196 0.31 28.30 -23.18
N SER A 197 0.08 27.79 -21.96
CA SER A 197 1.04 27.91 -20.85
C SER A 197 2.28 27.05 -21.09
N ILE A 198 2.11 25.80 -21.53
CA ILE A 198 3.22 24.87 -21.82
C ILE A 198 4.07 25.40 -22.97
N ASN A 199 3.47 25.92 -24.05
CA ASN A 199 4.22 26.42 -25.20
C ASN A 199 4.89 27.77 -24.93
N ARG A 200 4.43 28.53 -23.93
CA ARG A 200 5.08 29.77 -23.49
C ARG A 200 6.38 29.51 -22.74
N ASP A 201 6.39 28.51 -21.86
CA ASP A 201 7.52 28.23 -20.96
C ASP A 201 8.54 27.26 -21.56
N ASN A 202 8.21 26.56 -22.65
CA ASN A 202 9.11 25.60 -23.29
C ASN A 202 9.81 26.16 -24.55
N PRO A 203 11.14 25.95 -24.70
CA PRO A 203 11.90 26.40 -25.88
C PRO A 203 11.58 25.61 -27.16
N THR A 204 10.93 24.45 -27.03
CA THR A 204 10.47 23.61 -28.14
C THR A 204 8.97 23.43 -27.98
N PRO A 205 8.15 24.06 -28.84
CA PRO A 205 6.69 23.97 -28.75
C PRO A 205 6.21 22.53 -28.90
N PHE A 206 5.17 22.16 -28.17
CA PHE A 206 4.46 20.89 -28.33
C PHE A 206 3.31 21.05 -29.33
N SER A 207 3.18 20.09 -30.23
CA SER A 207 2.02 20.01 -31.12
C SER A 207 0.77 19.56 -30.36
N SER A 208 -0.43 19.95 -30.81
CA SER A 208 -1.68 19.46 -30.22
C SER A 208 -1.80 17.94 -30.27
N ALA A 209 -1.24 17.30 -31.29
CA ALA A 209 -1.22 15.83 -31.41
C ALA A 209 -0.29 15.20 -30.37
N GLU A 210 0.87 15.82 -30.11
CA GLU A 210 1.81 15.38 -29.09
C GLU A 210 1.22 15.54 -27.70
N VAL A 211 0.62 16.68 -27.39
CA VAL A 211 -0.01 16.91 -26.08
C VAL A 211 -1.14 15.91 -25.83
N LYS A 212 -1.97 15.62 -26.83
CA LYS A 212 -3.02 14.60 -26.70
C LYS A 212 -2.44 13.21 -26.43
N ALA A 213 -1.41 12.80 -27.16
CA ALA A 213 -0.74 11.51 -26.94
C ALA A 213 -0.08 11.43 -25.56
N ALA A 214 0.54 12.54 -25.09
CA ALA A 214 1.13 12.61 -23.75
C ALA A 214 0.06 12.50 -22.65
N LEU A 215 -1.07 13.18 -22.82
CA LEU A 215 -2.20 13.13 -21.87
C LEU A 215 -2.85 11.76 -21.83
N GLU A 216 -3.03 11.12 -22.99
CA GLU A 216 -3.56 9.74 -23.08
C GLU A 216 -2.65 8.76 -22.33
N GLN A 217 -1.34 8.85 -22.52
CA GLN A 217 -0.38 8.01 -21.79
C GLN A 217 -0.39 8.30 -20.27
N MET A 218 -0.57 9.55 -19.87
CA MET A 218 -0.68 9.91 -18.46
C MET A 218 -2.01 9.48 -17.83
N GLN A 219 -3.06 9.37 -18.63
CA GLN A 219 -4.35 8.82 -18.22
C GLN A 219 -4.27 7.30 -18.05
N GLU A 220 -3.58 6.59 -18.95
CA GLU A 220 -3.27 5.15 -18.80
C GLU A 220 -2.43 4.88 -17.54
N ASP A 221 -1.48 5.75 -17.21
CA ASP A 221 -0.68 5.69 -15.99
C ASP A 221 -1.45 6.07 -14.70
N ASN A 222 -2.75 6.40 -14.80
CA ASN A 222 -3.59 6.91 -13.70
C ASN A 222 -3.03 8.16 -13.00
N GLN A 223 -2.28 9.01 -13.72
CA GLN A 223 -1.70 10.23 -13.16
C GLN A 223 -2.62 11.44 -13.32
N ILE A 224 -3.53 11.39 -14.30
CA ILE A 224 -4.48 12.46 -14.60
C ILE A 224 -5.80 11.86 -15.09
N MET A 225 -6.88 12.63 -14.94
CA MET A 225 -8.19 12.34 -15.52
C MET A 225 -8.55 13.43 -16.53
N MET A 226 -8.99 13.05 -17.74
CA MET A 226 -9.46 13.98 -18.75
C MET A 226 -10.97 13.81 -18.99
N SER A 227 -11.73 14.92 -18.97
CA SER A 227 -13.16 14.95 -19.28
C SER A 227 -13.50 16.29 -19.94
N ASP A 228 -14.19 16.26 -21.09
CA ASP A 228 -14.69 17.45 -21.81
C ASP A 228 -13.65 18.59 -21.96
N ASP A 229 -12.44 18.24 -22.44
CA ASP A 229 -11.28 19.14 -22.59
C ASP A 229 -10.76 19.78 -21.27
N ILE A 230 -11.18 19.24 -20.12
CA ILE A 230 -10.70 19.62 -18.79
C ILE A 230 -9.84 18.48 -18.25
N ILE A 231 -8.67 18.85 -17.74
CA ILE A 231 -7.69 17.94 -17.16
C ILE A 231 -7.72 18.12 -15.65
N PHE A 232 -7.86 17.01 -14.92
CA PHE A 232 -7.85 16.94 -13.46
C PHE A 232 -6.61 16.17 -13.02
N LEU A 233 -5.94 16.68 -11.98
CA LEU A 233 -4.89 15.92 -11.30
C LEU A 233 -5.54 14.89 -10.36
N ILE A 234 -5.04 13.66 -10.36
CA ILE A 234 -5.46 12.59 -9.44
C ILE A 234 -4.45 12.48 -8.31
#